data_AF-A0A644UBW3-F1
#
_entry.id   AF-A0A644UBW3-F1
#
_cell.length_a   1.000
_cell.length_b   1.000
_cell.length_c   1.000
_cell.angle_alpha   90.00
_cell.angle_beta   90.00
_cell.angle_gamma   90.00
#
_symmetry.space_group_name_H-M   'P 1'
#
loop_
_entity.id
_entity.type
_entity.pdbx_description
1 polymer ?
#
loop_
_entity_poly.entity_id
_entity_poly.type
_entity_poly.pdbx_seq_one_letter_code
_entity_poly.pdbx_strand_id
1 'polypeptide(L)' 'MTETIKKQILSIRDSGRTNMFDTNMVQYLANELGYYELVIFLEEHRKEYIRFILTGEQ' A
#
# COMPACT_ATOMS: atom_id res chain seq x y z
N MET A 1 1.42 11.04 -0.77
CA MET A 1 1.76 9.81 -1.50
C MET A 1 2.63 10.15 -2.71
N THR A 2 3.72 9.42 -2.93
CA THR A 2 4.56 9.58 -4.15
C THR A 2 4.08 8.64 -5.26
N GLU A 3 4.46 8.92 -6.51
CA GLU A 3 4.17 8.04 -7.65
C GLU A 3 4.76 6.64 -7.46
N THR A 4 5.90 6.51 -6.77
CA THR A 4 6.52 5.22 -6.42
C THR A 4 5.62 4.41 -5.49
N ILE A 5 5.18 5.00 -4.38
CA ILE A 5 4.29 4.36 -3.40
C ILE A 5 2.99 3.93 -4.08
N LYS A 6 2.43 4.78 -4.93
CA LYS A 6 1.22 4.46 -5.70
C LYS A 6 1.41 3.21 -6.56
N LYS A 7 2.50 3.15 -7.35
CA LYS A 7 2.82 1.97 -8.17
C LYS A 7 2.99 0.70 -7.33
N GLN A 8 3.62 0.80 -6.16
CA GLN A 8 3.79 -0.32 -5.24
C GLN A 8 2.44 -0.83 -4.68
N ILE A 9 1.55 0.08 -4.29
CA ILE A 9 0.19 -0.25 -3.83
C ILE A 9 -0.59 -0.95 -4.96
N LEU A 10 -0.52 -0.42 -6.17
CA LEU A 10 -1.18 -0.99 -7.34
C LEU A 10 -0.64 -2.38 -7.69
N SER A 11 0.69 -2.57 -7.60
CA SER A 11 1.32 -3.88 -7.78
C SER A 11 0.78 -4.93 -6.80
N ILE A 12 0.65 -4.58 -5.51
CA ILE A 12 0.06 -5.48 -4.50
C ILE A 12 -1.41 -5.74 -4.79
N ARG A 13 -2.18 -4.71 -5.18
CA ARG A 13 -3.59 -4.85 -5.55
C ARG A 13 -3.78 -5.80 -6.72
N ASP A 14 -2.99 -5.62 -7.77
CA ASP A 14 -3.07 -6.41 -9.00
C ASP A 14 -2.61 -7.86 -8.76
N SER A 15 -1.79 -8.12 -7.72
CA SER A 15 -1.44 -9.47 -7.29
C SER A 15 -2.62 -10.28 -6.75
N GLY A 16 -3.67 -9.61 -6.24
CA GLY A 16 -4.85 -10.26 -5.65
C GLY A 16 -4.58 -11.10 -4.38
N ARG A 17 -3.38 -11.01 -3.79
CA ARG A 17 -2.97 -11.86 -2.64
C ARG A 17 -3.64 -11.48 -1.31
N THR A 18 -4.10 -10.25 -1.17
CA THR A 18 -4.71 -9.76 0.08
C THR A 18 -5.82 -8.76 -0.20
N ASN A 19 -6.71 -8.58 0.78
CA ASN A 19 -7.62 -7.45 0.80
C ASN A 19 -6.83 -6.16 1.09
N MET A 20 -7.05 -5.10 0.32
CA MET A 20 -6.29 -3.84 0.47
C MET A 20 -6.60 -3.10 1.77
N PHE A 21 -7.66 -3.44 2.50
CA PHE A 21 -7.92 -2.91 3.85
C PHE A 21 -7.19 -3.67 4.95
N ASP A 22 -6.69 -4.88 4.68
CA ASP A 22 -5.79 -5.60 5.57
C ASP A 22 -4.39 -4.98 5.48
N THR A 23 -4.21 -3.88 6.22
CA THR A 23 -2.99 -3.07 6.16
C THR A 23 -1.77 -3.85 6.63
N ASN A 24 -1.95 -4.78 7.59
CA ASN A 24 -0.86 -5.59 8.11
C ASN A 24 -0.37 -6.58 7.05
N MET A 25 -1.29 -7.23 6.34
CA MET A 25 -0.92 -8.13 5.25
C MET A 25 -0.32 -7.38 4.05
N VAL A 26 -0.84 -6.19 3.73
CA VAL A 26 -0.25 -5.33 2.68
C VAL A 26 1.18 -4.93 3.06
N GLN A 27 1.43 -4.58 4.32
CA GLN A 27 2.77 -4.26 4.80
C GLN A 27 3.72 -5.47 4.76
N TYR A 28 3.23 -6.65 5.14
CA TYR A 28 3.99 -7.89 5.01
C TYR A 28 4.39 -8.17 3.55
N LEU A 29 3.43 -8.06 2.62
CA LEU A 29 3.69 -8.25 1.19
C LEU A 29 4.61 -7.17 0.63
N ALA A 30 4.46 -5.91 1.07
CA ALA A 30 5.36 -4.84 0.69
C ALA A 30 6.81 -5.15 1.10
N ASN A 31 7.01 -5.69 2.30
CA ASN A 31 8.33 -6.12 2.77
C ASN A 31 8.86 -7.33 1.97
N GLU A 32 8.01 -8.33 1.68
CA GLU A 32 8.35 -9.50 0.85
C GLU A 32 8.82 -9.09 -0.56
N LEU A 33 8.18 -8.08 -1.15
CA LEU A 33 8.46 -7.56 -2.49
C LEU A 33 9.56 -6.49 -2.53
N GLY A 34 10.16 -6.13 -1.40
CA GLY A 34 11.21 -5.10 -1.31
C GLY A 34 10.70 -3.65 -1.43
N TYR A 35 9.41 -3.42 -1.25
CA TYR A 35 8.77 -2.10 -1.26
C TYR A 35 8.92 -1.39 0.10
N TYR A 36 10.17 -1.16 0.53
CA TYR A 36 10.46 -0.60 1.86
C TYR A 36 9.89 0.81 2.07
N GLU A 37 9.80 1.63 1.01
CA GLU A 37 9.12 2.93 1.07
C GLU A 37 7.63 2.78 1.41
N LEU A 38 6.94 1.79 0.82
CA LEU A 38 5.55 1.50 1.15
C LEU A 38 5.41 0.98 2.59
N VAL A 39 6.35 0.17 3.08
CA VAL A 39 6.32 -0.32 4.47
C VAL A 39 6.33 0.84 5.46
N ILE A 40 7.24 1.80 5.27
CA ILE A 40 7.34 3.01 6.11
C ILE A 40 6.11 3.90 5.92
N PHE A 41 5.65 4.09 4.69
CA PHE A 41 4.47 4.89 4.39
C PHE A 41 3.20 4.36 5.09
N LEU A 42 3.03 3.04 5.18
CA LEU A 42 1.88 2.44 5.87
C LEU A 42 1.89 2.70 7.38
N GLU A 43 3.06 2.84 8.00
CA GLU A 43 3.20 3.23 9.41
C GLU A 43 2.88 4.71 9.62
N GLU A 44 3.49 5.59 8.83
CA GLU A 44 3.42 7.04 9.04
C GLU A 44 2.13 7.66 8.49
N HIS A 45 1.59 7.11 7.40
CA HIS A 45 0.53 7.73 6.59
C HIS A 45 -0.66 6.81 6.35
N ARG A 46 -1.00 5.94 7.32
CA ARG A 46 -2.11 4.98 7.22
C ARG A 46 -3.45 5.59 6.77
N LYS A 47 -3.78 6.81 7.24
CA LYS A 47 -5.02 7.50 6.85
C LYS A 47 -5.04 7.86 5.35
N GLU A 48 -3.89 8.29 4.82
CA GLU A 48 -3.73 8.64 3.42
C GLU A 48 -3.85 7.39 2.54
N TYR A 49 -3.24 6.28 2.96
CA TYR A 49 -3.41 4.98 2.32
C TYR A 49 -4.88 4.54 2.25
N ILE A 50 -5.59 4.54 3.38
CA ILE A 50 -7.01 4.13 3.43
C ILE A 50 -7.87 5.03 2.54
N ARG A 51 -7.64 6.35 2.57
CA ARG A 51 -8.35 7.29 1.70
C ARG A 51 -8.12 6.94 0.24
N PHE A 52 -6.87 6.72 -0.18
CA PHE A 52 -6.53 6.33 -1.54
C PHE A 52 -7.23 5.03 -1.97
N ILE A 53 -7.29 4.01 -1.10
CA ILE A 53 -8.00 2.75 -1.40
C ILE A 53 -9.51 2.97 -1.55
N LEU A 54 -10.11 3.89 -0.79
CA LEU A 54 -11.55 4.18 -0.85
C LEU A 54 -11.95 5.03 -2.04
N THR A 55 -11.20 6.09 -2.34
CA THR A 55 -11.61 7.10 -3.32
C THR A 55 -10.90 6.94 -4.66
N GLY A 56 -9.74 6.28 -4.70
CA GLY A 56 -8.84 6.31 -5.86
C GLY A 56 -8.24 7.70 -6.13
N GLU A 57 -8.67 8.70 -5.37
CA GLU A 57 -8.25 10.10 -5.44
C GLU A 57 -7.22 10.38 -4.36
N GLN A 58 -6.19 11.11 -4.75
CA GLN A 58 -5.06 11.50 -3.92
C GLN A 58 -5.36 12.80 -3.18
#